data_AF-A0A0A8WLZ9-F1
#
_entry.id   AF-A0A0A8WLZ9-F1
#
_cell.length_a   1.000
_cell.length_b   1.000
_cell.length_c   1.000
_cell.angle_alpha   90.00
_cell.angle_beta   90.00
_cell.angle_gamma   90.00
#
_symmetry.space_group_name_H-M   'P 1'
#
loop_
_entity.id
_entity.type
_entity.pdbx_description
1 polymer ?
#
loop_
_entity_poly.entity_id
_entity_poly.type
_entity_poly.pdbx_seq_one_letter_code
_entity_poly.pdbx_strand_id
1 'polypeptide(L)'
;MKTKHSKEALQELAPKCQHGHACVETGRCGDRELCKVKRCAGESVLFLEGDVPFVCPYLLSFGYGHLCTCPVHAQLYKSDQNCFSSETPDPLRNKLASTNKY
;
A
#
# COMPACT_ATOMS: atom_id res chain seq x y z
N MET A 1 10.05 13.95 -9.91
CA MET A 1 10.81 13.03 -10.79
C MET A 1 9.94 11.80 -11.00
N LYS A 2 9.43 11.56 -12.22
CA LYS A 2 8.63 10.36 -12.53
C LYS A 2 9.61 9.23 -12.85
N THR A 3 9.88 8.34 -11.89
CA THR A 3 10.65 7.13 -12.16
C THR A 3 9.80 6.19 -13.00
N LYS A 4 9.96 6.26 -14.33
CA LYS A 4 9.60 5.17 -15.23
C LYS A 4 10.49 3.98 -14.87
N HIS A 5 10.02 3.08 -14.01
CA HIS A 5 10.66 1.78 -13.87
C HIS A 5 10.41 1.01 -15.17
N SER A 6 11.48 0.50 -15.80
CA SER A 6 11.33 -0.37 -16.96
C SER A 6 10.60 -1.65 -16.53
N LYS A 7 9.87 -2.26 -17.45
CA LYS A 7 9.11 -3.49 -17.21
C LYS A 7 9.98 -4.60 -16.60
N GLU A 8 11.26 -4.68 -16.99
CA GLU A 8 12.21 -5.64 -16.45
C GLU A 8 12.47 -5.41 -14.95
N ALA A 9 12.65 -4.17 -14.52
CA ALA A 9 12.86 -3.85 -13.10
C ALA A 9 11.64 -4.21 -12.24
N LEU A 10 10.43 -4.08 -12.79
CA LEU A 10 9.20 -4.47 -12.11
C LEU A 10 9.04 -5.99 -12.01
N GLN A 11 9.56 -6.72 -13.00
CA GLN A 11 9.56 -8.18 -13.00
C GLN A 11 10.49 -8.76 -11.95
N GLU A 12 11.64 -8.13 -11.73
CA GLU A 12 12.55 -8.46 -10.62
C GLU A 12 11.94 -8.12 -9.24
N LEU A 13 11.21 -7.00 -9.14
CA LEU A 13 10.59 -6.57 -7.88
C LEU A 13 9.36 -7.42 -7.52
N ALA A 14 8.53 -7.74 -8.50
CA ALA A 14 7.28 -8.48 -8.31
C ALA A 14 7.19 -9.72 -9.21
N PRO A 15 8.07 -10.72 -9.05
CA PRO A 15 8.14 -11.87 -9.95
C PRO A 15 6.91 -12.78 -9.86
N LYS A 16 6.16 -12.72 -8.75
CA LYS A 16 4.94 -13.53 -8.53
C LYS A 16 3.69 -12.90 -9.16
N CYS A 17 3.80 -11.76 -9.83
CA CYS A 17 2.64 -11.10 -10.43
C CYS A 17 2.07 -11.95 -11.56
N GLN A 18 0.81 -12.38 -11.42
CA GLN A 18 0.13 -13.20 -12.43
C GLN A 18 -0.40 -12.38 -13.62
N HIS A 19 -0.36 -11.06 -13.54
CA HIS A 19 -0.92 -10.14 -14.54
C HIS A 19 0.16 -9.33 -15.28
N GLY A 20 1.43 -9.75 -15.19
CA GLY A 20 2.53 -9.13 -15.94
C GLY A 20 2.69 -7.63 -15.70
N HIS A 21 2.37 -7.16 -14.48
CA HIS A 21 2.48 -5.76 -14.07
C HIS A 21 1.65 -4.78 -14.91
N ALA A 22 0.55 -5.25 -15.52
CA ALA A 22 -0.35 -4.44 -16.34
C ALA A 22 -0.85 -3.16 -15.66
N CYS A 23 -0.83 -3.11 -14.32
CA CYS A 23 -1.24 -1.96 -13.52
C CYS A 23 -0.42 -0.69 -13.76
N VAL A 24 0.81 -0.82 -14.26
CA VAL A 24 1.69 0.32 -14.54
C VAL A 24 1.22 1.10 -15.76
N GLU A 25 0.63 0.43 -16.74
CA GLU A 25 0.15 1.03 -17.98
C GLU A 25 -1.35 1.35 -17.91
N THR A 26 -2.11 0.44 -17.33
CA THR A 26 -3.59 0.48 -17.38
C THR A 26 -4.22 1.06 -16.11
N GLY A 27 -3.46 1.20 -15.02
CA GLY A 27 -4.03 1.48 -13.69
C GLY A 27 -4.90 0.33 -13.14
N ARG A 28 -4.82 -0.86 -13.74
CA ARG A 28 -5.65 -2.04 -13.40
C ARG A 28 -4.81 -3.28 -13.12
N CYS A 29 -5.24 -4.10 -12.18
CA CYS A 29 -4.60 -5.38 -11.88
C CYS A 29 -5.22 -6.48 -12.76
N GLY A 30 -4.63 -6.70 -13.94
CA GLY A 30 -5.26 -7.52 -14.98
C GLY A 30 -6.58 -6.88 -15.42
N ASP A 31 -7.67 -7.63 -15.38
CA ASP A 31 -9.01 -7.13 -15.76
C ASP A 31 -9.74 -6.41 -14.61
N ARG A 32 -9.12 -6.28 -13.43
CA ARG A 32 -9.76 -5.72 -12.23
C ARG A 32 -9.17 -4.36 -11.87
N GLU A 33 -9.95 -3.54 -11.17
CA GLU A 33 -9.41 -2.32 -10.56
C GLU A 33 -8.33 -2.65 -9.52
N LEU A 34 -7.44 -1.70 -9.26
CA LEU A 34 -6.47 -1.83 -8.19
C LEU A 34 -7.19 -1.93 -6.84
N CYS A 35 -6.61 -2.68 -5.91
CA CYS A 35 -7.17 -2.82 -4.58
C CYS A 35 -7.26 -1.45 -3.91
N LYS A 36 -8.42 -1.09 -3.37
CA LYS A 36 -8.59 0.18 -2.69
C LYS A 36 -7.74 0.21 -1.42
N VAL A 37 -6.88 1.22 -1.31
CA VAL A 37 -5.96 1.36 -0.17
C VAL A 37 -6.62 2.24 0.89
N LYS A 38 -6.70 1.72 2.12
CA LYS A 38 -7.18 2.45 3.29
C LYS A 38 -6.08 3.34 3.88
N ARG A 39 -4.88 2.80 4.02
CA ARG A 39 -3.69 3.50 4.52
C ARG A 39 -2.43 2.77 4.08
N CYS A 40 -1.29 3.44 4.10
CA CYS A 40 0.00 2.77 3.99
C CYS A 40 0.70 2.69 5.35
N ALA A 41 1.64 1.76 5.48
CA ALA A 41 2.56 1.70 6.60
C ALA A 41 3.98 1.45 6.09
N GLY A 42 4.89 2.35 6.46
CA GLY A 42 6.26 2.30 6.00
C GLY A 42 6.36 2.41 4.48
N GLU A 43 7.31 1.68 3.89
CA GLU A 43 7.67 1.88 2.50
C GLU A 43 7.01 0.92 1.50
N SER A 44 6.48 -0.21 1.94
CA SER A 44 6.10 -1.29 1.02
C SER A 44 4.79 -2.00 1.39
N VAL A 45 4.16 -1.60 2.50
CA VAL A 45 2.94 -2.25 3.00
C VAL A 45 1.75 -1.31 2.86
N LEU A 46 0.72 -1.78 2.18
CA LEU A 46 -0.55 -1.08 2.00
C LEU A 46 -1.65 -1.83 2.75
N PHE A 47 -2.39 -1.16 3.62
CA PHE A 47 -3.62 -1.69 4.21
C PHE A 47 -4.75 -1.46 3.23
N LEU A 48 -5.49 -2.52 2.92
CA LEU A 48 -6.58 -2.49 1.95
C LEU A 48 -7.92 -2.21 2.65
N GLU A 49 -8.84 -1.60 1.90
CA GLU A 49 -10.23 -1.40 2.32
C GLU A 49 -11.13 -2.45 1.68
N GLY A 50 -12.04 -3.02 2.47
CA GLY A 50 -13.08 -3.94 2.01
C GLY A 50 -12.58 -5.34 1.68
N ASP A 51 -13.46 -6.09 1.04
CA ASP A 51 -13.18 -7.45 0.57
C ASP A 51 -12.30 -7.38 -0.67
N VAL A 52 -11.13 -7.98 -0.56
CA VAL A 52 -10.15 -8.05 -1.65
C VAL A 52 -10.13 -9.45 -2.22
N PRO A 53 -9.93 -9.56 -3.54
CA PRO A 53 -9.99 -10.85 -4.20
C PRO A 53 -8.87 -11.76 -3.67
N PHE A 54 -9.26 -12.93 -3.18
CA PHE A 54 -8.41 -13.88 -2.44
C PHE A 54 -7.22 -14.45 -3.26
N VAL A 55 -7.14 -14.18 -4.56
CA VAL A 55 -6.22 -14.85 -5.50
C VAL A 55 -5.02 -13.97 -5.90
N CYS A 56 -4.50 -13.15 -4.99
CA CYS A 56 -3.28 -12.38 -5.26
C CYS A 56 -2.12 -12.86 -4.36
N PRO A 57 -0.95 -13.22 -4.92
CA PRO A 57 0.18 -13.73 -4.14
C PRO A 57 0.86 -12.66 -3.26
N TYR A 58 0.49 -11.40 -3.44
CA TYR A 58 0.92 -10.27 -2.63
C TYR A 58 -0.12 -9.82 -1.59
N LEU A 59 -1.20 -10.59 -1.45
CA LEU A 59 -2.23 -10.36 -0.45
C LEU A 59 -1.89 -11.14 0.82
N LEU A 60 -1.90 -10.46 1.95
CA LEU A 60 -1.77 -11.05 3.27
C LEU A 60 -2.99 -10.69 4.11
N SER A 61 -3.61 -11.68 4.75
CA SER A 61 -4.66 -11.43 5.73
C SER A 61 -4.03 -11.14 7.10
N PHE A 62 -4.42 -10.05 7.74
CA PHE A 62 -3.92 -9.65 9.06
C PHE A 62 -5.07 -9.18 9.95
N GLY A 63 -5.38 -9.96 10.99
CA GLY A 63 -6.56 -9.72 11.84
C GLY A 63 -7.85 -9.74 11.02
N TYR A 64 -8.63 -8.65 11.11
CA TYR A 64 -9.88 -8.46 10.36
C TYR A 64 -9.70 -7.71 9.04
N GLY A 65 -8.47 -7.55 8.56
CA GLY A 65 -8.18 -6.79 7.35
C GLY A 65 -7.18 -7.48 6.44
N HIS A 66 -6.88 -6.80 5.35
CA HIS A 66 -5.96 -7.30 4.34
C HIS A 66 -4.84 -6.29 4.07
N LEU A 67 -3.66 -6.82 3.80
CA LEU A 67 -2.45 -6.10 3.47
C LEU A 67 -2.04 -6.47 2.05
N CYS A 68 -1.66 -5.47 1.27
CA CYS A 68 -0.99 -5.63 0.00
C CYS A 68 0.51 -5.37 0.19
N THR A 69 1.32 -6.35 -0.18
CA THR A 69 2.79 -6.27 -0.21
C THR A 69 3.34 -6.19 -1.63
N CYS A 70 2.50 -5.90 -2.62
CA CYS A 70 2.92 -5.75 -4.01
C CYS A 70 3.81 -4.51 -4.13
N PRO A 71 5.10 -4.64 -4.45
CA PRO A 71 6.01 -3.50 -4.49
C PRO A 71 5.65 -2.53 -5.61
N VAL A 72 5.09 -3.03 -6.71
CA VAL A 72 4.59 -2.19 -7.80
C VAL A 72 3.40 -1.34 -7.36
N HIS A 73 2.42 -1.94 -6.67
CA HIS A 73 1.26 -1.20 -6.17
C HIS A 73 1.67 -0.16 -5.11
N ALA A 74 2.62 -0.52 -4.23
CA ALA A 74 3.18 0.41 -3.26
C ALA A 74 3.86 1.61 -3.94
N GLN A 75 4.63 1.39 -5.01
CA GLN A 75 5.27 2.47 -5.77
C GLN A 75 4.27 3.35 -6.52
N LEU A 76 3.25 2.74 -7.14
CA LEU A 76 2.17 3.49 -7.81
C LEU A 76 1.45 4.39 -6.80
N TYR A 77 1.02 3.82 -5.68
CA TYR A 77 0.29 4.54 -4.64
C TYR A 77 1.11 5.68 -3.99
N LYS A 78 2.43 5.49 -3.83
CA LYS A 78 3.34 6.56 -3.39
C LYS A 78 3.48 7.68 -4.43
N SER A 79 3.58 7.30 -5.70
CA SER A 79 3.73 8.24 -6.80
C SER A 79 2.48 9.12 -6.98
N ASP A 80 1.31 8.57 -6.66
CA ASP A 80 0.00 9.24 -6.73
C ASP A 80 -0.34 10.08 -5.48
N GLN A 81 0.61 10.28 -4.56
CA GLN A 81 0.54 11.18 -3.39
C GLN A 81 -0.33 10.79 -2.18
N ASN A 82 -0.70 9.52 -2.00
CA ASN A 82 -1.61 9.16 -0.88
C ASN A 82 -0.95 8.31 0.23
N CYS A 83 0.38 8.25 0.22
CA CYS A 83 1.20 7.64 1.27
C CYS A 83 2.16 8.65 1.91
N PHE A 84 1.63 9.80 2.31
CA PHE A 84 2.35 10.65 3.25
C PHE A 84 2.13 10.08 4.64
N SER A 85 3.22 9.83 5.35
CA SER A 85 3.24 9.43 6.75
C SER A 85 2.54 10.48 7.60
N SER A 86 1.21 10.49 7.62
CA SER A 86 0.51 11.04 8.77
C SER A 86 0.77 10.03 9.85
N GLU A 87 1.80 10.31 10.66
CA GLU A 87 1.79 9.96 12.07
C GLU A 87 0.33 10.01 12.51
N THR A 88 -0.26 8.86 12.78
CA THR A 88 -1.57 8.84 13.42
C THR A 88 -1.44 9.77 14.63
N PRO A 89 -2.30 10.77 14.85
CA PRO A 89 -2.42 11.32 16.18
C PRO A 89 -2.86 10.15 17.05
N ASP A 90 -1.88 9.51 17.67
CA ASP A 90 -2.07 8.43 18.62
C ASP A 90 -2.92 9.04 19.75
N PRO A 91 -4.18 8.62 19.92
CA PRO A 91 -5.06 9.24 20.92
C PRO A 91 -4.55 9.03 22.35
N LEU A 92 -3.49 8.22 22.55
CA LEU A 92 -2.85 8.02 23.84
C LEU A 92 -1.65 8.93 24.10
N ARG A 93 -1.12 9.66 23.11
CA ARG A 93 0.08 10.51 23.33
C ARG A 93 -0.23 11.80 24.10
N ASN A 94 -1.49 12.20 24.21
CA ASN A 94 -1.88 13.47 24.84
C ASN A 94 -2.41 13.37 26.28
N LYS A 95 -2.17 12.26 27.00
CA LYS A 95 -2.57 12.12 28.41
C LYS A 95 -1.49 12.39 29.46
N LEU A 96 -0.28 12.83 29.07
CA LEU A 96 0.81 13.11 30.02
C LEU A 96 1.29 14.57 30.05
N ALA A 97 0.54 15.50 29.45
CA ALA A 97 0.86 16.95 29.48
C ALA A 97 -0.09 17.75 30.41
N SER A 98 -0.55 17.16 31.52
CA SER A 98 -1.34 17.87 32.53
C SER A 98 -1.05 17.38 33.94
N THR A 99 0.21 17.46 34.37
CA THR A 99 0.57 17.52 35.80
C THR A 99 1.82 18.38 35.97
N ASN A 100 1.66 19.71 35.88
CA ASN A 100 2.43 20.63 36.72
C ASN A 100 1.82 22.03 36.67
N LYS A 101 0.77 22.20 37.47
CA LYS A 101 0.52 23.44 38.19
C LYS A 101 0.40 23.01 39.64
N TYR A 102 1.39 23.33 40.47
CA TYR A 102 1.29 23.96 41.78
C TYR A 102 2.71 24.23 42.28
#